data_AF-A0A2I2ZLT0-F1
#
_entry.id   AF-A0A2I2ZLT0-F1
#
_cell.length_a   1.000
_cell.length_b   1.000
_cell.length_c   1.000
_cell.angle_alpha   90.00
_cell.angle_beta   90.00
_cell.angle_gamma   90.00
#
_symmetry.space_group_name_H-M   'P 1'
#
loop_
_entity.id
_entity.type
_entity.pdbx_description
1 polymer ?
#
loop_
_entity_poly.entity_id
_entity_poly.type
_entity_poly.pdbx_seq_one_letter_code
_entity_poly.pdbx_strand_id
1 'polypeptide(L)'
;MEPFSCDTFVALPPATVDNRIIFGKNSDRLCDEVQEVVYFPAAVHDNLGECLKCTYIEIDQVPETYAVVLSRPAWLWGAEMGANEHGVCIGNEAVWGREEVCDEEALLGMDLVRLGLERADTAEKALNVIVDLLEKYGQGGNCTEGRMVFSYHNSFLIADRNEAWILETAGKYWAAEKVQEGVRNISNQLSITTKIAREHPDMRNYAKRKGWWDGKKEFDFAAAYSYLDTAKMMTSSGRYCEGYKLLNKHKGNFII
;
A
#
# COMPACT_ATOMS: atom_id res chain seq x y z
N MET A 1 11.41 5.70 23.97
CA MET A 1 10.39 4.81 23.38
C MET A 1 10.87 4.52 21.98
N GLU A 2 11.23 3.28 21.70
CA GLU A 2 11.67 2.88 20.36
C GLU A 2 10.49 3.03 19.38
N PRO A 3 10.75 3.40 18.11
CA PRO A 3 9.67 3.59 17.15
C PRO A 3 9.01 2.24 16.84
N PHE A 4 7.75 2.09 17.27
CA PHE A 4 6.80 1.10 16.76
C PHE A 4 6.17 1.68 15.48
N SER A 5 6.56 1.17 14.31
CA SER A 5 6.04 1.59 13.01
C SER A 5 6.45 0.66 11.89
N CYS A 6 5.56 0.44 10.93
CA CYS A 6 5.94 0.11 9.57
C CYS A 6 6.46 1.38 8.84
N ASP A 7 7.47 1.21 8.01
CA ASP A 7 7.91 2.20 7.03
C ASP A 7 8.29 1.43 5.75
N THR A 8 7.94 1.97 4.60
CA THR A 8 8.25 1.36 3.30
C THR A 8 8.89 2.40 2.40
N PHE A 9 9.97 2.05 1.70
CA PHE A 9 10.65 2.95 0.78
C PHE A 9 11.05 2.29 -0.53
N VAL A 10 11.21 3.14 -1.54
CA VAL A 10 11.83 2.80 -2.82
C VAL A 10 12.90 3.81 -3.18
N ALA A 11 13.99 3.30 -3.76
CA ALA A 11 14.99 4.09 -4.46
C ALA A 11 15.08 3.59 -5.91
N LEU A 12 14.71 4.45 -6.85
CA LEU A 12 14.79 4.24 -8.29
C LEU A 12 16.02 4.96 -8.85
N PRO A 13 16.55 4.54 -10.01
CA PRO A 13 17.55 5.31 -10.74
C PRO A 13 17.12 6.78 -10.92
N PRO A 14 18.04 7.75 -10.87
CA PRO A 14 19.48 7.61 -10.65
C PRO A 14 19.88 7.68 -9.16
N ALA A 15 18.96 7.43 -8.21
CA ALA A 15 19.27 7.55 -6.78
C ALA A 15 20.22 6.47 -6.26
N THR A 16 20.39 5.37 -6.99
CA THR A 16 21.09 4.17 -6.57
C THR A 16 22.36 3.94 -7.40
N VAL A 17 23.34 3.27 -6.80
CA VAL A 17 24.53 2.82 -7.53
C VAL A 17 24.12 1.75 -8.56
N ASP A 18 24.78 1.75 -9.72
CA ASP A 18 24.55 0.84 -10.85
C ASP A 18 23.11 0.83 -11.41
N ASN A 19 22.32 1.89 -11.22
CA ASN A 19 20.91 1.97 -11.64
C ASN A 19 20.06 0.80 -11.11
N ARG A 20 20.37 0.30 -9.90
CA ARG A 20 19.56 -0.74 -9.24
C ARG A 20 18.26 -0.15 -8.70
N ILE A 21 17.27 -0.99 -8.46
CA ILE A 21 16.06 -0.58 -7.74
C ILE A 21 16.08 -1.24 -6.37
N ILE A 22 15.89 -0.42 -5.34
CA ILE A 22 15.87 -0.87 -3.95
C ILE A 22 14.47 -0.65 -3.42
N PHE A 23 13.84 -1.72 -2.94
CA PHE A 23 12.60 -1.70 -2.20
C PHE A 23 12.88 -2.22 -0.80
N GLY A 24 12.37 -1.55 0.23
CA GLY A 24 12.50 -2.01 1.61
C GLY A 24 11.25 -1.69 2.41
N LYS A 25 10.82 -2.64 3.26
CA LYS A 25 9.78 -2.45 4.25
C LYS A 25 10.21 -3.06 5.58
N ASN A 26 9.95 -2.35 6.68
CA ASN A 26 9.88 -2.92 8.03
C ASN A 26 8.42 -3.14 8.39
N SER A 27 8.12 -4.27 9.05
CA SER A 27 6.77 -4.65 9.47
C SER A 27 6.65 -4.58 11.00
N ASP A 28 5.70 -3.81 11.55
CA ASP A 28 5.49 -3.60 12.99
C ASP A 28 4.36 -4.45 13.57
N ARG A 29 4.42 -5.74 13.28
CA ARG A 29 3.47 -6.72 13.80
C ARG A 29 3.67 -6.97 15.30
N LEU A 30 2.63 -7.50 15.94
CA LEU A 30 2.67 -7.86 17.36
C LEU A 30 3.82 -8.85 17.62
N CYS A 31 4.48 -8.70 18.77
CA CYS A 31 5.72 -9.42 19.07
C CYS A 31 5.56 -10.95 19.20
N ASP A 32 4.33 -11.41 19.47
CA ASP A 32 3.94 -12.81 19.56
C ASP A 32 3.39 -13.36 18.24
N GLU A 33 3.26 -12.54 17.20
CA GLU A 33 2.75 -12.97 15.91
C GLU A 33 3.86 -13.60 15.06
N VAL A 34 3.65 -14.86 14.68
CA VAL A 34 4.61 -15.61 13.84
C VAL A 34 4.66 -14.99 12.45
N GLN A 35 5.85 -14.56 12.03
CA GLN A 35 6.13 -14.10 10.67
C GLN A 35 6.78 -15.21 9.85
N GLU A 36 6.25 -15.45 8.67
CA GLU A 36 6.73 -16.47 7.73
C GLU A 36 7.23 -15.82 6.45
N VAL A 37 8.24 -16.44 5.83
CA VAL A 37 8.64 -16.19 4.45
C VAL A 37 8.29 -17.42 3.63
N VAL A 38 7.32 -17.28 2.73
CA VAL A 38 6.73 -18.40 1.99
C VAL A 38 6.77 -18.15 0.50
N TYR A 39 6.94 -19.23 -0.26
CA TYR A 39 6.92 -19.21 -1.72
C TYR A 39 5.68 -19.94 -2.22
N PHE A 40 4.96 -19.32 -3.16
CA PHE A 40 3.87 -19.94 -3.90
C PHE A 40 4.24 -19.98 -5.39
N PRO A 41 4.20 -21.15 -6.05
CA PRO A 41 4.49 -21.25 -7.47
C PRO A 41 3.36 -20.64 -8.32
N ALA A 42 3.69 -20.28 -9.55
CA ALA A 42 2.69 -19.92 -10.55
C ALA A 42 1.72 -21.08 -10.78
N ALA A 43 0.47 -20.77 -11.07
CA ALA A 43 -0.59 -21.75 -11.24
C ALA A 43 -1.58 -21.35 -12.34
N VAL A 44 -2.11 -22.37 -13.02
CA VAL A 44 -3.26 -22.26 -13.91
C VAL A 44 -4.45 -22.91 -13.19
N HIS A 45 -5.57 -22.22 -13.15
CA HIS A 45 -6.76 -22.62 -12.39
C HIS A 45 -7.88 -23.06 -13.35
N ASP A 46 -8.19 -24.36 -13.36
CA ASP A 46 -9.15 -24.97 -14.31
C ASP A 46 -10.63 -24.66 -13.97
N ASN A 47 -10.93 -24.37 -12.70
CA ASN A 47 -12.30 -24.17 -12.20
C ASN A 47 -12.59 -22.69 -11.89
N LEU A 48 -12.75 -21.86 -12.93
CA LEU A 48 -13.09 -20.42 -12.78
C LEU A 48 -14.44 -20.13 -12.10
N GLY A 49 -15.27 -21.15 -11.89
CA GLY A 49 -16.50 -21.05 -11.10
C GLY A 49 -16.28 -21.18 -9.58
N GLU A 50 -15.07 -21.53 -9.15
CA GLU A 50 -14.72 -21.59 -7.73
C GLU A 50 -14.26 -20.22 -7.22
N CYS A 51 -14.66 -19.89 -5.99
CA CYS A 51 -14.19 -18.69 -5.33
C CYS A 51 -12.83 -18.94 -4.65
N LEU A 52 -11.96 -17.93 -4.69
CA LEU A 52 -10.74 -17.86 -3.90
C LEU A 52 -11.07 -17.38 -2.50
N LYS A 53 -10.83 -18.22 -1.49
CA LYS A 53 -10.92 -17.82 -0.09
C LYS A 53 -9.69 -16.99 0.31
N CYS A 54 -9.94 -15.72 0.63
CA CYS A 54 -8.96 -14.79 1.20
C CYS A 54 -9.00 -14.88 2.75
N THR A 55 -8.54 -13.85 3.46
CA THR A 55 -8.50 -13.91 4.94
C THR A 55 -9.91 -14.01 5.54
N TYR A 56 -10.82 -13.14 5.10
CA TYR A 56 -12.19 -13.11 5.63
C TYR A 56 -13.26 -13.47 4.59
N ILE A 57 -13.11 -13.00 3.36
CA ILE A 57 -14.12 -13.18 2.31
C ILE A 57 -13.64 -14.09 1.19
N GLU A 58 -14.58 -14.49 0.34
CA GLU A 58 -14.31 -15.20 -0.90
C GLU A 58 -14.48 -14.24 -2.09
N ILE A 59 -13.59 -14.34 -3.09
CA ILE A 59 -13.62 -13.53 -4.31
C ILE A 59 -13.54 -14.41 -5.56
N ASP A 60 -13.80 -13.85 -6.73
CA ASP A 60 -13.67 -14.58 -7.99
C ASP A 60 -12.19 -14.94 -8.24
N GLN A 61 -11.96 -16.19 -8.64
CA GLN A 61 -10.64 -16.65 -9.05
C GLN A 61 -10.31 -16.20 -10.48
N VAL A 62 -9.01 -16.05 -10.77
CA VAL A 62 -8.50 -15.76 -12.12
C VAL A 62 -7.89 -17.01 -12.77
N PRO A 63 -7.80 -17.07 -14.12
CA PRO A 63 -7.27 -18.25 -14.81
C PRO A 63 -5.81 -18.57 -14.48
N GLU A 64 -5.00 -17.54 -14.22
CA GLU A 64 -3.57 -17.69 -14.01
C GLU A 64 -3.11 -16.79 -12.87
N THR A 65 -2.20 -17.30 -12.05
CA THR A 65 -1.51 -16.55 -11.00
C THR A 65 0.00 -16.71 -11.14
N TYR A 66 0.74 -15.64 -10.91
CA TYR A 66 2.20 -15.62 -10.95
C TYR A 66 2.82 -16.20 -9.68
N ALA A 67 4.06 -16.68 -9.79
CA ALA A 67 4.84 -17.13 -8.65
C ALA A 67 5.21 -15.95 -7.76
N VAL A 68 5.08 -16.12 -6.45
CA VAL A 68 5.32 -15.07 -5.45
C VAL A 68 6.16 -15.58 -4.28
N VAL A 69 6.99 -14.70 -3.73
CA VAL A 69 7.58 -14.84 -2.39
C VAL A 69 6.97 -13.79 -1.48
N LEU A 70 6.44 -14.20 -0.33
CA LEU A 70 5.67 -13.36 0.58
C LEU A 70 6.31 -13.36 1.96
N SER A 71 6.26 -12.21 2.63
CA SER A 71 6.43 -12.09 4.07
C SER A 71 5.07 -11.78 4.71
N ARG A 72 4.62 -12.65 5.60
CA ARG A 72 3.25 -12.60 6.16
C ARG A 72 3.17 -13.09 7.61
N PRO A 73 2.18 -12.60 8.38
CA PRO A 73 1.71 -13.30 9.55
C PRO A 73 1.18 -14.70 9.20
N ALA A 74 1.42 -15.68 10.07
CA ALA A 74 1.03 -17.07 9.82
C ALA A 74 -0.50 -17.25 9.68
N TRP A 75 -1.29 -16.44 10.38
CA TRP A 75 -2.75 -16.61 10.48
C TRP A 75 -3.57 -16.08 9.30
N LEU A 76 -3.11 -15.04 8.61
CA LEU A 76 -3.86 -14.38 7.52
C LEU A 76 -3.49 -14.95 6.16
N TRP A 77 -4.38 -14.90 5.16
CA TRP A 77 -4.10 -15.48 3.84
C TRP A 77 -3.12 -14.64 2.98
N GLY A 78 -3.25 -13.31 3.07
CA GLY A 78 -2.47 -12.33 2.32
C GLY A 78 -1.01 -12.18 2.76
N ALA A 79 -0.45 -10.97 2.60
CA ALA A 79 0.93 -10.66 2.97
C ALA A 79 1.14 -9.17 3.32
N GLU A 80 2.13 -8.90 4.16
CA GLU A 80 2.58 -7.54 4.49
C GLU A 80 3.49 -6.96 3.40
N MET A 81 4.26 -7.85 2.74
CA MET A 81 5.06 -7.52 1.58
C MET A 81 5.40 -8.77 0.77
N GLY A 82 5.84 -8.57 -0.46
CA GLY A 82 6.38 -9.64 -1.27
C GLY A 82 6.90 -9.16 -2.61
N ALA A 83 7.36 -10.13 -3.40
CA ALA A 83 7.76 -9.93 -4.78
C ALA A 83 7.29 -11.10 -5.65
N ASN A 84 7.06 -10.84 -6.94
CA ASN A 84 6.69 -11.87 -7.90
C ASN A 84 7.78 -12.15 -8.95
N GLU A 85 7.58 -13.19 -9.77
CA GLU A 85 8.53 -13.60 -10.81
C GLU A 85 8.79 -12.54 -11.90
N HIS A 86 7.88 -11.58 -12.06
CA HIS A 86 8.02 -10.46 -13.00
C HIS A 86 8.81 -9.28 -12.43
N GLY A 87 9.20 -9.35 -11.14
CA GLY A 87 9.94 -8.30 -10.47
C GLY A 87 9.06 -7.16 -9.95
N VAL A 88 7.77 -7.39 -9.77
CA VAL A 88 6.89 -6.49 -9.02
C VAL A 88 7.08 -6.75 -7.53
N CYS A 89 7.26 -5.68 -6.75
CA CYS A 89 7.33 -5.68 -5.29
C CYS A 89 6.19 -4.83 -4.72
N ILE A 90 5.54 -5.30 -3.66
CA ILE A 90 4.47 -4.57 -2.98
C ILE A 90 4.67 -4.65 -1.48
N GLY A 91 4.40 -3.55 -0.79
CA GLY A 91 4.25 -3.48 0.66
C GLY A 91 3.21 -2.44 1.04
N ASN A 92 2.51 -2.66 2.15
CA ASN A 92 1.45 -1.76 2.63
C ASN A 92 1.75 -1.15 4.01
N GLU A 93 0.99 -0.14 4.39
CA GLU A 93 1.08 0.58 5.65
C GLU A 93 -0.33 0.85 6.17
N ALA A 94 -0.52 0.70 7.48
CA ALA A 94 -1.75 1.10 8.14
C ALA A 94 -1.88 2.63 8.16
N VAL A 95 -2.98 3.18 7.65
CA VAL A 95 -3.27 4.61 7.68
C VAL A 95 -4.67 4.88 8.23
N TRP A 96 -4.79 6.01 8.94
CA TRP A 96 -6.07 6.53 9.43
C TRP A 96 -6.24 7.99 8.99
N GLY A 97 -7.48 8.36 8.73
CA GLY A 97 -7.85 9.68 8.25
C GLY A 97 -9.31 9.98 8.57
N ARG A 98 -9.82 11.11 8.07
CA ARG A 98 -11.18 11.58 8.34
C ARG A 98 -12.28 10.62 7.89
N GLU A 99 -11.99 9.77 6.91
CA GLU A 99 -12.91 8.72 6.50
C GLU A 99 -12.87 7.59 7.55
N GLU A 100 -14.05 7.22 8.03
CA GLU A 100 -14.21 6.16 9.02
C GLU A 100 -13.74 4.81 8.47
N VAL A 101 -13.08 4.04 9.33
CA VAL A 101 -12.63 2.68 9.00
C VAL A 101 -13.79 1.70 9.18
N CYS A 102 -13.89 0.74 8.28
CA CYS A 102 -14.88 -0.33 8.34
C CYS A 102 -14.34 -1.55 9.10
N ASP A 103 -15.04 -1.96 10.16
CA ASP A 103 -14.75 -3.20 10.90
C ASP A 103 -15.44 -4.42 10.28
N GLU A 104 -16.35 -4.23 9.32
CA GLU A 104 -16.99 -5.34 8.61
C GLU A 104 -15.98 -6.09 7.74
N GLU A 105 -16.11 -7.41 7.73
CA GLU A 105 -15.25 -8.31 6.97
C GLU A 105 -15.29 -8.01 5.47
N ALA A 106 -14.14 -7.63 4.94
CA ALA A 106 -13.89 -7.41 3.52
C ALA A 106 -12.46 -7.85 3.18
N LEU A 107 -11.91 -7.43 2.04
CA LEU A 107 -10.49 -7.68 1.77
C LEU A 107 -9.63 -6.87 2.75
N LEU A 108 -8.67 -7.54 3.37
CA LEU A 108 -7.60 -6.85 4.07
C LEU A 108 -6.66 -6.19 3.04
N GLY A 109 -6.01 -5.10 3.43
CA GLY A 109 -4.88 -4.57 2.67
C GLY A 109 -3.81 -5.62 2.37
N MET A 110 -3.58 -6.56 3.29
CA MET A 110 -2.62 -7.64 3.14
C MET A 110 -3.09 -8.67 2.10
N ASP A 111 -4.41 -8.89 1.99
CA ASP A 111 -4.97 -9.69 0.89
C ASP A 111 -4.73 -8.98 -0.45
N LEU A 112 -4.95 -7.67 -0.50
CA LEU A 112 -4.72 -6.85 -1.69
C LEU A 112 -3.24 -6.85 -2.13
N VAL A 113 -2.28 -6.87 -1.20
CA VAL A 113 -0.84 -7.03 -1.50
C VAL A 113 -0.60 -8.33 -2.28
N ARG A 114 -1.08 -9.46 -1.74
CA ARG A 114 -0.90 -10.77 -2.37
C ARG A 114 -1.60 -10.85 -3.72
N LEU A 115 -2.85 -10.38 -3.79
CA LEU A 115 -3.64 -10.38 -5.02
C LEU A 115 -3.00 -9.54 -6.12
N GLY A 116 -2.45 -8.37 -5.76
CA GLY A 116 -1.68 -7.54 -6.69
C GLY A 116 -0.45 -8.25 -7.24
N LEU A 117 0.30 -8.96 -6.38
CA LEU A 117 1.48 -9.71 -6.78
C LEU A 117 1.15 -10.93 -7.65
N GLU A 118 0.10 -11.68 -7.31
CA GLU A 118 -0.29 -12.89 -8.05
C GLU A 118 -0.92 -12.57 -9.42
N ARG A 119 -1.45 -11.36 -9.64
CA ARG A 119 -2.28 -11.04 -10.81
C ARG A 119 -1.70 -9.94 -11.72
N ALA A 120 -0.48 -9.45 -11.47
CA ALA A 120 0.12 -8.38 -12.28
C ALA A 120 1.61 -8.58 -12.57
N ASP A 121 2.03 -8.24 -13.79
CA ASP A 121 3.43 -8.32 -14.28
C ASP A 121 4.17 -6.97 -14.26
N THR A 122 3.49 -5.90 -13.85
CA THR A 122 4.00 -4.52 -13.77
C THR A 122 3.37 -3.80 -12.58
N ALA A 123 4.04 -2.77 -12.07
CA ALA A 123 3.55 -1.98 -10.94
C ALA A 123 2.21 -1.28 -11.26
N GLU A 124 2.06 -0.75 -12.48
CA GLU A 124 0.79 -0.14 -12.91
C GLU A 124 -0.36 -1.15 -13.00
N LYS A 125 -0.12 -2.37 -13.50
CA LYS A 125 -1.15 -3.42 -13.49
C LYS A 125 -1.49 -3.88 -12.07
N ALA A 126 -0.51 -3.95 -11.16
CA ALA A 126 -0.77 -4.30 -9.77
C ALA A 126 -1.65 -3.24 -9.08
N LEU A 127 -1.40 -1.95 -9.37
CA LEU A 127 -2.28 -0.87 -8.94
C LEU A 127 -3.71 -1.05 -9.45
N ASN A 128 -3.89 -1.39 -10.73
CA ASN A 128 -5.23 -1.65 -11.30
C ASN A 128 -5.93 -2.80 -10.58
N VAL A 129 -5.23 -3.93 -10.38
CA VAL A 129 -5.78 -5.08 -9.66
C VAL A 129 -6.26 -4.68 -8.27
N ILE A 130 -5.44 -3.94 -7.52
CA ILE A 130 -5.78 -3.51 -6.15
C ILE A 130 -7.01 -2.58 -6.16
N VAL A 131 -7.05 -1.61 -7.07
CA VAL A 131 -8.19 -0.68 -7.20
C VAL A 131 -9.47 -1.40 -7.60
N ASP A 132 -9.42 -2.28 -8.60
CA ASP A 132 -10.60 -3.02 -9.08
C ASP A 132 -11.17 -3.91 -7.97
N LEU A 133 -10.30 -4.55 -7.19
CA LEU A 133 -10.70 -5.38 -6.05
C LEU A 133 -11.25 -4.53 -4.89
N LEU A 134 -10.63 -3.39 -4.59
CA LEU A 134 -11.13 -2.44 -3.60
C LEU A 134 -12.53 -1.93 -3.98
N GLU A 135 -12.76 -1.59 -5.25
CA GLU A 135 -14.04 -1.11 -5.73
C GLU A 135 -15.13 -2.19 -5.69
N LYS A 136 -14.77 -3.44 -6.01
CA LYS A 136 -15.72 -4.57 -6.07
C LYS A 136 -16.03 -5.18 -4.70
N TYR A 137 -15.01 -5.35 -3.85
CA TYR A 137 -15.11 -6.11 -2.60
C TYR A 137 -14.87 -5.27 -1.35
N GLY A 138 -14.47 -4.01 -1.49
CA GLY A 138 -14.18 -3.12 -0.36
C GLY A 138 -12.89 -3.46 0.37
N GLN A 139 -12.66 -2.73 1.46
CA GLN A 139 -11.61 -3.01 2.44
C GLN A 139 -12.16 -2.86 3.85
N GLY A 140 -11.69 -3.69 4.77
CA GLY A 140 -12.20 -3.72 6.14
C GLY A 140 -11.90 -5.03 6.85
N GLY A 141 -12.26 -5.08 8.13
CA GLY A 141 -12.01 -6.23 9.00
C GLY A 141 -10.78 -6.06 9.90
N ASN A 142 -10.70 -6.92 10.91
CA ASN A 142 -9.65 -6.84 11.93
C ASN A 142 -8.29 -7.25 11.35
N CYS A 143 -7.25 -6.45 11.56
CA CYS A 143 -5.91 -6.75 11.04
C CYS A 143 -5.02 -7.46 12.07
N THR A 144 -5.58 -8.03 13.15
CA THR A 144 -4.82 -8.74 14.20
C THR A 144 -5.45 -10.08 14.59
N GLU A 145 -4.61 -11.07 14.92
CA GLU A 145 -5.02 -12.35 15.48
C GLU A 145 -5.31 -12.20 16.98
N GLY A 146 -6.49 -11.69 17.34
CA GLY A 146 -6.82 -11.52 18.75
C GLY A 146 -8.14 -10.82 19.04
N ARG A 147 -8.33 -10.49 20.32
CA ARG A 147 -9.55 -9.81 20.82
C ARG A 147 -9.51 -8.29 20.63
N MET A 148 -8.34 -7.73 20.33
CA MET A 148 -8.22 -6.31 20.02
C MET A 148 -8.68 -6.10 18.59
N VAL A 149 -9.64 -5.20 18.39
CA VAL A 149 -10.02 -4.77 17.05
C VAL A 149 -9.02 -3.70 16.63
N PHE A 150 -8.34 -3.96 15.51
CA PHE A 150 -7.37 -3.04 14.94
C PHE A 150 -7.55 -3.02 13.42
N SER A 151 -8.44 -2.13 12.97
CA SER A 151 -8.78 -1.96 11.57
C SER A 151 -8.17 -0.65 11.05
N TYR A 152 -7.82 -0.61 9.77
CA TYR A 152 -7.27 0.57 9.12
C TYR A 152 -7.52 0.59 7.61
N HIS A 153 -7.34 1.76 7.00
CA HIS A 153 -7.15 1.87 5.56
C HIS A 153 -5.68 1.68 5.20
N ASN A 154 -5.36 1.61 3.91
CA ASN A 154 -4.03 1.22 3.46
C ASN A 154 -3.37 2.30 2.59
N SER A 155 -2.07 2.49 2.83
CA SER A 155 -1.14 3.05 1.84
C SER A 155 -0.30 1.90 1.29
N PHE A 156 -0.15 1.81 -0.03
CA PHE A 156 0.65 0.80 -0.71
C PHE A 156 1.80 1.47 -1.45
N LEU A 157 2.99 0.87 -1.35
CA LEU A 157 4.10 1.16 -2.25
C LEU A 157 4.28 -0.05 -3.16
N ILE A 158 4.12 0.19 -4.45
CA ILE A 158 4.18 -0.81 -5.52
C ILE A 158 5.34 -0.41 -6.42
N ALA A 159 6.30 -1.30 -6.65
CA ALA A 159 7.44 -1.00 -7.52
C ALA A 159 7.70 -2.15 -8.50
N ASP A 160 8.22 -1.82 -9.68
CA ASP A 160 8.77 -2.79 -10.61
C ASP A 160 10.17 -2.34 -11.08
N ARG A 161 10.64 -2.87 -12.22
CA ARG A 161 11.96 -2.55 -12.76
C ARG A 161 12.08 -1.18 -13.43
N ASN A 162 10.98 -0.44 -13.55
CA ASN A 162 10.92 0.82 -14.30
C ASN A 162 10.36 1.97 -13.46
N GLU A 163 9.40 1.69 -12.58
CA GLU A 163 8.66 2.71 -11.87
C GLU A 163 8.15 2.23 -10.51
N ALA A 164 7.66 3.18 -9.72
CA ALA A 164 6.91 2.92 -8.51
C ALA A 164 5.62 3.73 -8.47
N TRP A 165 4.66 3.23 -7.71
CA TRP A 165 3.38 3.83 -7.46
C TRP A 165 3.11 3.85 -5.96
N ILE A 166 2.65 4.99 -5.47
CA ILE A 166 2.03 5.09 -4.16
C ILE A 166 0.52 5.05 -4.38
N LEU A 167 -0.20 4.17 -3.67
CA LEU A 167 -1.66 4.11 -3.69
C LEU A 167 -2.15 4.28 -2.25
N GLU A 168 -2.88 5.36 -1.98
CA GLU A 168 -3.44 5.62 -0.66
C GLU A 168 -4.96 5.59 -0.70
N THR A 169 -5.56 4.94 0.29
CA THR A 169 -6.99 4.66 0.33
C THR A 169 -7.68 5.31 1.53
N ALA A 170 -8.95 5.67 1.35
CA ALA A 170 -9.85 6.19 2.36
C ALA A 170 -11.25 5.64 2.08
N GLY A 171 -11.61 4.53 2.75
CA GLY A 171 -12.78 3.73 2.41
C GLY A 171 -12.64 3.20 0.98
N LYS A 172 -13.63 3.47 0.14
CA LYS A 172 -13.56 3.15 -1.30
C LYS A 172 -12.80 4.18 -2.15
N TYR A 173 -12.53 5.37 -1.61
CA TYR A 173 -11.84 6.43 -2.34
C TYR A 173 -10.34 6.20 -2.28
N TRP A 174 -9.64 6.60 -3.33
CA TRP A 174 -8.20 6.41 -3.42
C TRP A 174 -7.55 7.47 -4.30
N ALA A 175 -6.28 7.73 -4.04
CA ALA A 175 -5.40 8.54 -4.88
C ALA A 175 -4.10 7.76 -5.13
N ALA A 176 -3.49 7.99 -6.29
CA ALA A 176 -2.24 7.38 -6.66
C ALA A 176 -1.23 8.38 -7.23
N GLU A 177 0.01 8.26 -6.78
CA GLU A 177 1.17 9.03 -7.24
C GLU A 177 2.11 8.11 -8.02
N LYS A 178 2.55 8.55 -9.20
CA LYS A 178 3.55 7.86 -10.01
C LYS A 178 4.94 8.41 -9.71
N VAL A 179 5.90 7.53 -9.45
CA VAL A 179 7.31 7.85 -9.18
C VAL A 179 8.17 7.15 -10.23
N GLN A 180 8.87 7.93 -11.05
CA GLN A 180 9.69 7.39 -12.15
C GLN A 180 11.19 7.44 -11.87
N GLU A 181 11.62 8.23 -10.88
CA GLU A 181 13.03 8.37 -10.50
C GLU A 181 13.15 8.86 -9.06
N GLY A 182 14.34 8.69 -8.48
CA GLY A 182 14.65 9.24 -7.16
C GLY A 182 14.23 8.32 -6.02
N VAL A 183 13.75 8.91 -4.92
CA VAL A 183 13.38 8.18 -3.70
C VAL A 183 11.97 8.57 -3.28
N ARG A 184 11.22 7.61 -2.75
CA ARG A 184 9.91 7.82 -2.13
C ARG A 184 9.73 6.84 -0.98
N ASN A 185 9.10 7.28 0.10
CA ASN A 185 8.72 6.42 1.22
C ASN A 185 7.26 6.66 1.62
N ILE A 186 6.65 5.68 2.25
CA ILE A 186 5.38 5.79 2.96
C ILE A 186 5.57 5.33 4.41
N SER A 187 4.68 5.80 5.27
CA SER A 187 4.61 5.48 6.70
C SER A 187 3.13 5.41 7.09
N ASN A 188 2.80 5.31 8.39
CA ASN A 188 1.42 5.30 8.90
C ASN A 188 0.66 6.64 8.80
N GLN A 189 0.69 7.28 7.62
CA GLN A 189 -0.01 8.52 7.32
C GLN A 189 -0.24 8.67 5.81
N LEU A 190 -1.27 9.41 5.44
CA LEU A 190 -1.45 9.82 4.04
C LEU A 190 -0.35 10.83 3.67
N SER A 191 0.22 10.67 2.48
CA SER A 191 1.40 11.39 2.00
C SER A 191 1.24 11.92 0.58
N ILE A 192 0.28 11.42 -0.19
CA ILE A 192 -0.01 11.95 -1.53
C ILE A 192 -0.64 13.34 -1.35
N THR A 193 0.03 14.37 -1.85
CA THR A 193 -0.43 15.77 -1.75
C THR A 193 -1.14 16.17 -3.04
N THR A 194 -0.56 17.09 -3.82
CA THR A 194 -1.12 17.59 -5.08
C THR A 194 -0.66 16.78 -6.30
N LYS A 195 0.41 15.99 -6.16
CA LYS A 195 0.96 15.13 -7.23
C LYS A 195 0.14 13.85 -7.42
N ILE A 196 -1.09 14.01 -7.89
CA ILE A 196 -2.01 12.89 -8.13
C ILE A 196 -1.98 12.53 -9.61
N ALA A 197 -1.50 11.32 -9.91
CA ALA A 197 -1.48 10.79 -11.27
C ALA A 197 -2.80 10.09 -11.62
N ARG A 198 -3.42 9.39 -10.66
CA ARG A 198 -4.72 8.73 -10.81
C ARG A 198 -5.52 8.85 -9.52
N GLU A 199 -6.84 8.86 -9.62
CA GLU A 199 -7.72 8.99 -8.46
C GLU A 199 -9.08 8.33 -8.71
N HIS A 200 -9.78 8.02 -7.63
CA HIS A 200 -11.18 7.61 -7.71
C HIS A 200 -12.03 8.77 -8.28
N PRO A 201 -12.90 8.54 -9.29
CA PRO A 201 -13.62 9.60 -10.01
C PRO A 201 -14.43 10.56 -9.12
N ASP A 202 -15.05 10.03 -8.07
CA ASP A 202 -15.86 10.83 -7.12
C ASP A 202 -15.11 11.34 -5.88
N MET A 203 -13.81 11.10 -5.75
CA MET A 203 -13.03 11.44 -4.55
C MET A 203 -13.14 12.93 -4.19
N ARG A 204 -12.85 13.83 -5.13
CA ARG A 204 -12.88 15.27 -4.89
C ARG A 204 -14.28 15.78 -4.56
N ASN A 205 -15.28 15.27 -5.28
CA ASN A 205 -16.68 15.61 -5.05
C ASN A 205 -17.13 15.16 -3.65
N TYR A 206 -16.71 13.97 -3.22
CA TYR A 206 -16.99 13.47 -1.88
C TYR A 206 -16.34 14.33 -0.79
N ALA A 207 -15.05 14.63 -0.92
CA ALA A 207 -14.34 15.52 0.01
C ALA A 207 -15.02 16.90 0.11
N LYS A 208 -15.49 17.45 -1.02
CA LYS A 208 -16.25 18.70 -1.04
C LYS A 208 -17.58 18.60 -0.31
N ARG A 209 -18.35 17.53 -0.52
CA ARG A 209 -19.62 17.29 0.19
C ARG A 209 -19.42 17.14 1.70
N LYS A 210 -18.32 16.53 2.13
CA LYS A 210 -17.94 16.40 3.54
C LYS A 210 -17.37 17.70 4.14
N GLY A 211 -17.16 18.74 3.34
CA GLY A 211 -16.57 20.00 3.77
C GLY A 211 -15.06 19.92 4.05
N TRP A 212 -14.39 18.87 3.57
CA TRP A 212 -12.95 18.67 3.78
C TRP A 212 -12.09 19.44 2.77
N TRP A 213 -12.68 19.78 1.62
CA TRP A 213 -12.05 20.61 0.60
C TRP A 213 -13.04 21.66 0.11
N ASP A 214 -12.59 22.92 0.00
CA ASP A 214 -13.44 24.04 -0.39
C ASP A 214 -13.71 24.12 -1.90
N GLY A 215 -12.98 23.34 -2.70
CA GLY A 215 -13.06 23.37 -4.16
C GLY A 215 -12.40 24.59 -4.80
N LYS A 216 -11.70 25.43 -4.02
CA LYS A 216 -11.06 26.67 -4.49
C LYS A 216 -9.55 26.51 -4.57
N LYS A 217 -8.94 25.89 -3.56
CA LYS A 217 -7.50 25.57 -3.57
C LYS A 217 -7.24 24.35 -4.43
N GLU A 218 -5.99 24.21 -4.90
CA GLU A 218 -5.53 22.95 -5.49
C GLU A 218 -5.85 21.78 -4.55
N PHE A 219 -6.29 20.66 -5.12
CA PHE A 219 -6.67 19.50 -4.34
C PHE A 219 -5.41 18.79 -3.80
N ASP A 220 -5.30 18.69 -2.48
CA ASP A 220 -4.26 17.97 -1.77
C ASP A 220 -4.92 16.81 -1.02
N PHE A 221 -4.63 15.57 -1.44
CA PHE A 221 -5.31 14.39 -0.93
C PHE A 221 -5.06 14.18 0.56
N ALA A 222 -3.79 14.20 0.98
CA ALA A 222 -3.41 14.05 2.36
C ALA A 222 -4.00 15.17 3.24
N ALA A 223 -4.06 16.43 2.76
CA ALA A 223 -4.66 17.53 3.52
C ALA A 223 -6.18 17.38 3.68
N ALA A 224 -6.86 16.91 2.63
CA ALA A 224 -8.30 16.71 2.65
C ALA A 224 -8.71 15.52 3.53
N TYR A 225 -7.98 14.40 3.44
CA TYR A 225 -8.38 13.14 4.06
C TYR A 225 -7.67 12.83 5.38
N SER A 226 -6.63 13.55 5.80
CA SER A 226 -5.98 13.33 7.10
C SER A 226 -6.70 14.06 8.25
N TYR A 227 -6.60 13.52 9.48
CA TYR A 227 -7.17 14.14 10.67
C TYR A 227 -6.55 15.52 11.01
N LEU A 228 -5.36 15.85 10.49
CA LEU A 228 -4.59 17.07 10.79
C LEU A 228 -3.85 17.62 9.56
N ASP A 229 -3.63 18.94 9.56
CA ASP A 229 -3.03 19.76 8.49
C ASP A 229 -1.61 19.29 8.08
N THR A 230 -1.48 18.81 6.83
CA THR A 230 -0.26 18.20 6.26
C THR A 230 0.95 19.13 6.28
N ALA A 231 0.73 20.45 6.26
CA ALA A 231 1.80 21.43 6.36
C ALA A 231 2.61 21.29 7.66
N LYS A 232 1.97 20.92 8.78
CA LYS A 232 2.70 20.66 10.04
C LYS A 232 3.48 19.35 10.00
N MET A 233 3.01 18.34 9.26
CA MET A 233 3.68 17.04 9.17
C MET A 233 5.04 17.18 8.48
N MET A 234 5.12 17.86 7.32
CA MET A 234 6.41 18.10 6.63
C MET A 234 7.41 18.95 7.42
N THR A 235 6.94 19.79 8.34
CA THR A 235 7.79 20.65 9.20
C THR A 235 8.11 20.06 10.57
N SER A 236 7.49 18.94 10.95
CA SER A 236 7.71 18.27 12.24
C SER A 236 8.57 17.02 12.06
N SER A 237 9.23 16.58 13.13
CA SER A 237 10.09 15.38 13.18
C SER A 237 9.28 14.08 13.18
N GLY A 238 8.34 13.93 12.23
CA GLY A 238 7.59 12.68 12.01
C GLY A 238 8.44 11.64 11.26
N ARG A 239 8.12 10.35 11.41
CA ARG A 239 8.85 9.24 10.77
C ARG A 239 8.93 9.37 9.25
N TYR A 240 7.82 9.72 8.61
CA TYR A 240 7.79 10.04 7.19
C TYR A 240 8.86 11.08 6.81
N CYS A 241 8.97 12.16 7.57
CA CYS A 241 9.92 13.25 7.33
C CYS A 241 11.36 12.85 7.61
N GLU A 242 11.63 12.10 8.68
CA GLU A 242 12.97 11.60 8.98
C GLU A 242 13.42 10.55 7.96
N GLY A 243 12.53 9.64 7.55
CA GLY A 243 12.75 8.70 6.45
C GLY A 243 13.05 9.45 5.15
N TYR A 244 12.23 10.45 4.80
CA TYR A 244 12.46 11.29 3.62
C TYR A 244 13.81 12.04 3.69
N LYS A 245 14.15 12.65 4.83
CA LYS A 245 15.44 13.34 5.03
C LYS A 245 16.61 12.38 4.90
N LEU A 246 16.51 11.20 5.52
CA LEU A 246 17.53 10.16 5.44
C LEU A 246 17.72 9.70 3.99
N LEU A 247 16.64 9.42 3.28
CA LEU A 247 16.70 8.98 1.90
C LEU A 247 17.32 10.05 1.00
N ASN A 248 16.95 11.32 1.17
CA ASN A 248 17.54 12.41 0.40
C ASN A 248 19.00 12.67 0.74
N LYS A 249 19.41 12.51 2.01
CA LYS A 249 20.81 12.64 2.44
C LYS A 249 21.72 11.64 1.71
N HIS A 250 21.22 10.46 1.39
CA HIS A 250 21.99 9.37 0.76
C HIS A 250 21.72 9.22 -0.75
N LYS A 251 20.91 10.09 -1.36
CA LYS A 251 20.62 10.06 -2.81
C LYS A 251 21.90 10.07 -3.64
N GLY A 252 22.05 9.08 -4.53
CA GLY A 252 23.22 8.86 -5.39
C GLY A 252 24.29 7.96 -4.78
N ASN A 253 24.16 7.56 -3.51
CA ASN A 253 25.13 6.70 -2.80
C ASN A 253 24.45 5.48 -2.16
N PHE A 254 23.22 5.13 -2.57
CA PHE A 254 22.55 3.94 -2.06
C PHE A 254 23.22 2.67 -2.58
N ILE A 255 23.75 1.90 -1.63
CA ILE A 255 24.36 0.58 -1.82
C ILE A 255 23.61 -0.43 -0.95
N ILE A 256 23.47 -1.67 -1.43
CA ILE A 256 23.04 -2.83 -0.65
C ILE A 256 24.29 -3.58 -0.21
#